data_AF-A0A816F4K3-F1
#
_entry.id   AF-A0A816F4K3-F1
#
_cell.length_a   1.000
_cell.length_b   1.000
_cell.length_c   1.000
_cell.angle_alpha   90.00
_cell.angle_beta   90.00
_cell.angle_gamma   90.00
#
_symmetry.space_group_name_H-M   'P 1'
#
loop_
_entity.id
_entity.type
_entity.pdbx_description
1 polymer ?
#
loop_
_entity_poly.entity_id
_entity_poly.type
_entity_poly.pdbx_seq_one_letter_code
_entity_poly.pdbx_strand_id
1 'polypeptide(L)'
;LGDTGADEIEKTDKLQHLWSKVAPLIKQKKLRAIFIEVSFQNNEKLANELYGHLTPKLLMKEMIKLRNLTWEQMEKDSRGSGTKGDALKGLHIIITHMKPSRRFIVPHIEDKEEHIKKELLKENQDLKLGLKFQYPKQGKLMRF
;
A
#
# COMPACT_ATOMS: atom_id res chain seq x y z
N LEU A 1 -8.01 -0.45 6.90
CA LEU A 1 -7.13 -0.95 7.98
C LEU A 1 -6.86 0.22 8.91
N GLY A 2 -6.59 -0.05 10.20
CA GLY A 2 -6.06 0.97 11.11
C GLY A 2 -4.54 1.02 11.04
N ASP A 3 -3.90 1.55 12.07
CA ASP A 3 -2.44 1.49 12.22
C ASP A 3 -1.98 0.02 12.17
N THR A 4 -0.99 -0.26 11.34
CA THR A 4 -0.61 -1.63 10.97
C THR A 4 0.87 -1.71 10.62
N GLY A 5 1.60 -2.59 11.30
CA GLY A 5 2.99 -2.92 10.95
C GLY A 5 3.09 -4.08 9.97
N ALA A 6 4.21 -4.15 9.25
CA ALA A 6 4.47 -5.26 8.34
C ALA A 6 4.74 -6.54 9.12
N ASP A 7 4.23 -7.67 8.63
CA ASP A 7 4.42 -9.00 9.25
C ASP A 7 5.91 -9.32 9.51
N GLU A 8 6.82 -8.88 8.62
CA GLU A 8 8.27 -9.08 8.75
C GLU A 8 8.90 -8.30 9.92
N ILE A 9 8.28 -7.20 10.33
CA ILE A 9 8.74 -6.34 11.44
C ILE A 9 8.07 -6.80 12.75
N GLU A 10 6.75 -7.01 12.70
CA GLU A 10 5.94 -7.38 13.86
C GLU A 10 6.06 -8.88 14.24
N LYS A 11 6.74 -9.67 13.39
CA LYS A 11 6.91 -11.13 13.56
C LYS A 11 5.56 -11.85 13.64
N THR A 12 4.64 -11.46 12.76
CA THR A 12 3.30 -12.07 12.64
C THR A 12 3.04 -12.55 11.22
N ASP A 13 1.85 -13.10 10.99
CA ASP A 13 1.35 -13.53 9.68
C ASP A 13 -0.04 -12.94 9.38
N LYS A 14 -0.45 -11.92 10.12
CA LYS A 14 -1.81 -11.37 10.08
C LYS A 14 -2.12 -10.73 8.73
N LEU A 15 -1.15 -10.02 8.15
CA LEU A 15 -1.34 -9.41 6.83
C LEU A 15 -1.36 -10.47 5.74
N GLN A 16 -0.50 -11.49 5.82
CA GLN A 16 -0.56 -12.64 4.93
C GLN A 16 -1.95 -13.31 4.95
N HIS A 17 -2.50 -13.55 6.15
CA HIS A 17 -3.85 -14.10 6.31
C HIS A 17 -4.91 -13.18 5.71
N LEU A 18 -4.83 -11.87 5.97
CA LEU A 18 -5.73 -10.88 5.36
C LEU A 18 -5.67 -10.95 3.83
N TRP A 19 -4.48 -10.91 3.24
CA TRP A 19 -4.30 -10.91 1.79
C TRP A 19 -4.86 -12.18 1.14
N SER A 20 -4.78 -13.33 1.81
CA SER A 20 -5.40 -14.57 1.33
C SER A 20 -6.93 -14.45 1.16
N LYS A 21 -7.59 -13.64 2.00
CA LYS A 21 -9.03 -13.37 1.93
C LYS A 21 -9.37 -12.25 0.95
N VAL A 22 -8.45 -11.30 0.75
CA VAL A 22 -8.62 -10.15 -0.15
C VAL A 22 -8.41 -10.54 -1.62
N ALA A 23 -7.44 -11.41 -1.92
CA ALA A 23 -7.09 -11.81 -3.29
C ALA A 23 -8.29 -12.28 -4.14
N PRO A 24 -9.21 -13.14 -3.63
CA PRO A 24 -10.42 -13.52 -4.37
C PRO A 24 -11.34 -12.34 -4.72
N LEU A 25 -11.41 -11.31 -3.87
CA LEU A 25 -12.24 -10.13 -4.10
C LEU A 25 -11.69 -9.25 -5.22
N ILE A 26 -10.36 -9.16 -5.34
CA ILE A 26 -9.69 -8.45 -6.45
C ILE A 26 -9.95 -9.18 -7.76
N LYS A 27 -9.72 -10.50 -7.78
CA LYS A 27 -10.01 -11.36 -8.96
C LYS A 27 -11.46 -11.22 -9.43
N GLN A 28 -12.42 -11.20 -8.51
CA GLN A 28 -13.84 -11.02 -8.82
C GLN A 28 -14.24 -9.56 -9.11
N LYS A 29 -13.30 -8.61 -9.08
CA LYS A 29 -13.56 -7.16 -9.22
C LYS A 29 -14.60 -6.62 -8.23
N LYS A 30 -14.70 -7.24 -7.05
CA LYS A 30 -15.60 -6.84 -5.95
C LYS A 30 -14.93 -5.88 -4.96
N LEU A 31 -13.61 -5.89 -4.89
CA LEU A 31 -12.85 -4.91 -4.11
C LEU A 31 -12.58 -3.66 -4.93
N ARG A 32 -13.14 -2.53 -4.51
CA ARG A 32 -12.90 -1.25 -5.21
C ARG A 32 -11.61 -0.58 -4.77
N ALA A 33 -11.29 -0.65 -3.47
CA ALA A 33 -10.13 0.02 -2.92
C ALA A 33 -9.65 -0.57 -1.59
N ILE A 34 -8.38 -0.28 -1.25
CA ILE A 34 -7.77 -0.61 0.06
C ILE A 34 -7.33 0.68 0.73
N PHE A 35 -7.80 0.90 1.96
CA PHE A 35 -7.34 1.97 2.83
C PHE A 35 -6.28 1.40 3.77
N ILE A 36 -5.05 1.92 3.66
CA ILE A 36 -3.88 1.45 4.40
C ILE A 36 -2.97 2.62 4.77
N GLU A 37 -2.29 2.52 5.90
CA GLU A 37 -1.41 3.58 6.37
C GLU A 37 -0.03 3.54 5.71
N VAL A 38 0.60 4.71 5.61
CA VAL A 38 2.05 4.87 5.41
C VAL A 38 2.46 6.10 6.20
N SER A 39 3.10 5.88 7.34
CA SER A 39 3.33 6.95 8.32
C SER A 39 4.66 7.67 8.14
N PHE A 40 5.69 6.97 7.66
CA PHE A 40 7.08 7.44 7.62
C PHE A 40 7.72 7.26 6.25
N GLN A 41 8.69 8.11 5.90
CA GLN A 41 9.55 7.91 4.73
C GLN A 41 10.42 6.66 4.92
N ASN A 42 10.94 6.08 3.83
CA ASN A 42 11.72 4.83 3.91
C ASN A 42 12.95 4.91 4.82
N ASN A 43 13.62 6.06 4.90
CA ASN A 43 14.86 6.25 5.64
C ASN A 43 14.68 7.08 6.91
N GLU A 44 13.43 7.34 7.34
CA GLU A 44 13.15 8.18 8.50
C GLU A 44 13.37 7.46 9.84
N LYS A 45 13.13 6.14 9.87
CA LYS A 45 13.16 5.33 11.10
C LYS A 45 13.82 3.99 10.87
N LEU A 46 14.43 3.45 11.92
CA LEU A 46 14.85 2.05 11.93
C LEU A 46 13.62 1.13 12.02
N ALA A 47 13.78 -0.11 11.54
CA ALA A 47 12.73 -1.13 11.51
C ALA A 47 12.03 -1.33 12.88
N ASN A 48 12.80 -1.38 13.96
CA ASN A 48 12.32 -1.56 15.34
C ASN A 48 11.69 -0.30 15.97
N GLU A 49 11.72 0.84 15.27
CA GLU A 49 11.17 2.13 15.73
C GLU A 49 9.87 2.52 14.98
N LEU A 50 9.42 1.64 14.08
CA LEU A 50 8.18 1.82 13.33
C LEU A 50 6.96 1.59 14.22
N TYR A 51 7.05 0.71 15.24
CA TYR A 51 6.00 0.46 16.23
C TYR A 51 4.61 0.26 15.61
N GLY A 52 4.46 -0.68 14.67
CA GLY A 52 3.18 -0.92 14.04
C GLY A 52 2.82 0.03 12.90
N HIS A 53 3.81 0.62 12.22
CA HIS A 53 3.60 1.50 11.07
C HIS A 53 4.33 1.04 9.79
N LEU A 54 3.85 1.49 8.63
CA LEU A 54 4.46 1.20 7.34
C LEU A 54 5.28 2.37 6.79
N THR A 55 6.34 2.04 6.07
CA THR A 55 7.01 2.90 5.08
C THR A 55 6.56 2.51 3.67
N PRO A 56 6.84 3.33 2.63
CA PRO A 56 6.55 2.96 1.24
C PRO A 56 7.05 1.58 0.84
N LYS A 57 8.30 1.25 1.20
CA LYS A 57 8.93 -0.04 0.90
C LYS A 57 8.22 -1.21 1.58
N LEU A 58 7.79 -1.03 2.82
CA LEU A 58 7.02 -2.05 3.53
C LEU A 58 5.65 -2.25 2.88
N LEU A 59 4.95 -1.17 2.55
CA LEU A 59 3.69 -1.27 1.82
C LEU A 59 3.88 -2.00 0.47
N MET A 60 4.94 -1.69 -0.28
CA MET A 60 5.17 -2.35 -1.57
C MET A 60 5.46 -3.84 -1.44
N LYS A 61 6.17 -4.26 -0.38
CA LYS A 61 6.33 -5.70 -0.07
C LYS A 61 4.98 -6.38 0.18
N GLU A 62 4.09 -5.73 0.93
CA GLU A 62 2.73 -6.24 1.16
C GLU A 62 1.91 -6.30 -0.13
N MET A 63 2.03 -5.29 -1.01
CA MET A 63 1.38 -5.32 -2.33
C MET A 63 1.94 -6.41 -3.25
N ILE A 64 3.24 -6.74 -3.16
CA ILE A 64 3.81 -7.88 -3.88
C ILE A 64 3.22 -9.21 -3.38
N LYS A 65 3.06 -9.39 -2.06
CA LYS A 65 2.41 -10.58 -1.49
C LYS A 65 0.97 -10.71 -1.99
N LEU A 66 0.20 -9.61 -1.92
CA LEU A 66 -1.17 -9.57 -2.43
C LEU A 66 -1.25 -9.87 -3.93
N ARG A 67 -0.33 -9.33 -4.74
CA ARG A 67 -0.22 -9.63 -6.18
C ARG A 67 0.01 -11.12 -6.42
N ASN A 68 0.93 -11.73 -5.69
CA ASN A 68 1.26 -13.15 -5.85
C ASN A 68 0.05 -14.03 -5.53
N LEU A 69 -0.62 -13.77 -4.41
CA LEU A 69 -1.84 -14.50 -4.03
C LEU A 69 -2.98 -14.30 -5.03
N THR A 70 -3.16 -13.07 -5.52
CA THR A 70 -4.18 -12.75 -6.52
C THR A 70 -3.89 -13.46 -7.84
N TRP A 71 -2.64 -13.46 -8.29
CA TRP A 71 -2.21 -14.17 -9.49
C TRP A 71 -2.41 -15.68 -9.37
N GLU A 72 -1.99 -16.29 -8.26
CA GLU A 72 -2.18 -17.73 -8.03
C GLU A 72 -3.66 -18.14 -8.13
N GLN A 73 -4.56 -17.30 -7.59
CA GLN A 73 -6.00 -17.53 -7.72
C GLN A 73 -6.50 -17.38 -9.17
N MET A 74 -5.92 -16.47 -9.96
CA MET A 74 -6.30 -16.28 -11.36
C MET A 74 -5.80 -17.42 -12.26
N GLU A 75 -4.58 -17.92 -12.01
CA GLU A 75 -3.94 -18.99 -12.78
C GLU A 75 -4.68 -20.33 -12.61
N LYS A 76 -5.13 -20.64 -11.39
CA LYS A 76 -5.94 -21.84 -11.09
C LYS A 76 -7.25 -21.94 -11.87
N ASP A 77 -7.77 -20.82 -12.38
CA ASP A 77 -9.06 -20.79 -13.07
C ASP A 77 -8.95 -20.99 -14.59
N SER A 78 -7.74 -21.14 -15.15
CA SER A 78 -7.45 -21.41 -16.58
C SER A 78 -8.10 -20.48 -17.63
N ARG A 79 -8.87 -19.47 -17.21
CA ARG A 79 -9.54 -18.46 -18.07
C ARG A 79 -8.79 -17.13 -18.12
N GLY A 80 -7.64 -17.03 -17.46
CA GLY A 80 -6.90 -15.78 -17.26
C GLY A 80 -6.16 -15.34 -18.52
N SER A 81 -6.77 -14.47 -19.32
CA SER A 81 -6.04 -13.60 -20.24
C SER A 81 -5.40 -12.46 -19.43
N GLY A 82 -4.12 -12.56 -19.12
CA GLY A 82 -3.39 -11.53 -18.37
C GLY A 82 -2.02 -11.98 -17.91
N THR A 83 -1.20 -11.03 -17.45
CA THR A 83 0.11 -11.31 -16.85
C THR A 83 0.07 -11.13 -15.34
N LYS A 84 1.08 -11.64 -14.62
CA LYS A 84 1.23 -11.40 -13.18
C LYS A 84 1.28 -9.90 -12.83
N GLY A 85 1.78 -9.06 -13.73
CA GLY A 85 1.79 -7.60 -13.58
C GLY A 85 0.40 -6.98 -13.60
N ASP A 86 -0.56 -7.62 -14.25
CA ASP A 86 -1.94 -7.13 -14.34
C ASP A 86 -2.79 -7.47 -13.11
N ALA A 87 -2.33 -8.36 -12.23
CA ALA A 87 -3.13 -8.88 -11.13
C ALA A 87 -3.65 -7.81 -10.15
N LEU A 88 -2.92 -6.70 -9.97
CA LEU A 88 -3.35 -5.56 -9.15
C LEU A 88 -3.60 -4.28 -9.97
N LYS A 89 -3.51 -4.35 -11.30
CA LYS A 89 -3.56 -3.16 -12.15
C LYS A 89 -4.88 -2.43 -12.00
N GLY A 90 -4.80 -1.15 -11.68
CA GLY A 90 -5.95 -0.27 -11.47
C GLY A 90 -6.58 -0.35 -10.09
N LEU A 91 -6.07 -1.21 -9.17
CA LEU A 91 -6.54 -1.24 -7.79
C LEU A 91 -6.24 0.09 -7.10
N HIS A 92 -7.25 0.68 -6.46
CA HIS A 92 -7.11 1.92 -5.72
C HIS A 92 -6.52 1.65 -4.34
N ILE A 93 -5.41 2.32 -4.03
CA ILE A 93 -4.77 2.30 -2.71
C ILE A 93 -4.88 3.71 -2.12
N ILE A 94 -5.64 3.83 -1.03
CA ILE A 94 -5.84 5.09 -0.32
C ILE A 94 -4.85 5.12 0.83
N ILE A 95 -3.89 6.03 0.74
CA ILE A 95 -2.84 6.20 1.74
C ILE A 95 -3.38 7.06 2.87
N THR A 96 -3.40 6.50 4.06
CA THR A 96 -3.94 7.15 5.28
C THR A 96 -2.83 7.37 6.30
N HIS A 97 -3.13 8.18 7.33
CA HIS A 97 -2.30 8.33 8.54
C HIS A 97 -0.84 8.77 8.32
N MET A 98 -0.53 9.46 7.20
CA MET A 98 0.76 10.14 7.02
C MET A 98 0.98 11.15 8.16
N LYS A 99 2.14 11.09 8.81
CA LYS A 99 2.46 12.03 9.89
C LYS A 99 2.77 13.41 9.29
N PRO A 100 2.09 14.49 9.73
CA PRO A 100 2.28 15.80 9.15
C PRO A 100 3.68 16.33 9.43
N SER A 101 4.24 17.07 8.47
CA SER A 101 5.42 17.89 8.72
C SER A 101 5.03 19.12 9.57
N ARG A 102 5.96 19.62 10.38
CA ARG A 102 5.78 20.88 11.13
C ARG A 102 5.93 22.12 10.24
N ARG A 103 5.79 21.98 8.91
CA ARG A 103 6.04 23.04 7.94
C ARG A 103 5.13 24.26 8.11
N PHE A 104 3.91 24.06 8.61
CA PHE A 104 3.01 25.16 8.98
C PHE A 104 3.55 26.07 10.09
N ILE A 105 4.49 25.56 10.90
CA ILE A 105 5.11 26.27 12.02
C ILE A 105 6.55 26.68 11.68
N VAL A 106 7.25 25.91 10.83
CA VAL A 106 8.65 26.15 10.46
C VAL A 106 8.81 26.03 8.93
N PRO A 107 8.89 27.15 8.18
CA PRO A 107 8.83 27.17 6.71
C PRO A 107 9.91 26.36 5.98
N HIS A 108 11.04 26.10 6.64
CA HIS A 108 12.20 25.39 6.08
C HIS A 108 12.23 23.88 6.36
N ILE A 109 11.19 23.34 7.03
CA ILE A 109 11.09 21.89 7.26
C ILE A 109 10.63 21.18 6.00
N GLU A 110 11.26 20.05 5.72
CA GLU A 110 10.94 19.15 4.63
C GLU A 110 9.47 18.68 4.64
N ASP A 111 8.88 18.62 3.45
CA ASP A 111 7.55 18.06 3.26
C ASP A 111 7.60 16.53 3.20
N LYS A 112 7.41 15.90 4.36
CA LYS A 112 7.42 14.44 4.51
C LYS A 112 6.34 13.75 3.69
N GLU A 113 5.15 14.34 3.61
CA GLU A 113 4.04 13.75 2.85
C GLU A 113 4.38 13.69 1.37
N GLU A 114 4.94 14.77 0.83
CA GLU A 114 5.34 14.82 -0.58
C GLU A 114 6.43 13.81 -0.91
N HIS A 115 7.35 13.56 0.01
CA HIS A 115 8.37 12.51 -0.17
C HIS A 115 7.77 11.11 -0.14
N ILE A 116 6.89 10.80 0.82
CA ILE A 116 6.17 9.51 0.87
C ILE A 116 5.44 9.27 -0.46
N LYS A 117 4.74 10.29 -0.99
CA LYS A 117 4.05 10.21 -2.28
C LYS A 117 4.99 9.87 -3.43
N LYS A 118 6.18 10.51 -3.48
CA LYS A 118 7.20 10.25 -4.50
C LYS A 118 7.79 8.85 -4.39
N GLU A 119 8.09 8.39 -3.18
CA GLU A 119 8.61 7.04 -2.93
C GLU A 119 7.59 5.98 -3.38
N LEU A 120 6.32 6.13 -2.98
CA LEU A 120 5.24 5.23 -3.39
C LEU A 120 5.09 5.16 -4.91
N LEU A 121 5.06 6.31 -5.59
CA LEU A 121 4.94 6.35 -7.04
C LEU A 121 6.13 5.70 -7.75
N LYS A 122 7.35 6.00 -7.29
CA LYS A 122 8.57 5.42 -7.83
C LYS A 122 8.57 3.90 -7.69
N GLU A 123 8.33 3.39 -6.49
CA GLU A 123 8.36 1.94 -6.26
C GLU A 123 7.24 1.20 -7.01
N ASN A 124 6.04 1.78 -7.10
CA ASN A 124 4.93 1.20 -7.89
C ASN A 124 5.27 1.12 -9.39
N GLN A 125 6.03 2.08 -9.92
CA GLN A 125 6.54 2.05 -11.29
C GLN A 125 7.64 1.00 -11.45
N ASP A 126 8.65 1.02 -10.58
CA ASP A 126 9.80 0.10 -10.62
C ASP A 126 9.35 -1.38 -10.53
N LEU A 127 8.36 -1.65 -9.67
CA LEU A 127 7.80 -2.98 -9.44
C LEU A 127 6.68 -3.36 -10.42
N LYS A 128 6.27 -2.43 -11.29
CA LYS A 128 5.21 -2.58 -12.30
C LYS A 128 3.91 -3.13 -11.71
N LEU A 129 3.50 -2.61 -10.54
CA LEU A 129 2.28 -3.08 -9.85
C LEU A 129 0.99 -2.48 -10.43
N GLY A 130 1.10 -1.32 -11.10
CA GLY A 130 -0.04 -0.68 -11.75
C GLY A 130 -1.11 -0.16 -10.78
N LEU A 131 -0.75 0.09 -9.52
CA LEU A 131 -1.65 0.60 -8.48
C LEU A 131 -2.02 2.06 -8.73
N LYS A 132 -3.21 2.47 -8.28
CA LYS A 132 -3.66 3.86 -8.28
C LYS A 132 -3.66 4.42 -6.86
N PHE A 133 -2.62 5.19 -6.52
CA PHE A 133 -2.59 5.87 -5.22
C PHE A 133 -3.54 7.07 -5.18
N GLN A 134 -4.25 7.19 -4.07
CA GLN A 134 -5.06 8.36 -3.73
C GLN A 134 -4.76 8.80 -2.30
N TYR A 135 -4.85 10.11 -2.08
CA TYR A 135 -4.54 10.74 -0.81
C TYR A 135 -5.79 11.47 -0.31
N PRO A 136 -6.40 11.03 0.80
CA PRO A 136 -7.62 11.63 1.32
C PRO A 136 -7.34 13.07 1.76
N LYS A 137 -8.32 13.95 1.56
CA LYS A 137 -8.33 15.31 2.12
C LYS A 137 -9.45 15.40 3.14
N GLN A 138 -9.15 15.98 4.30
CA GLN A 138 -10.14 16.12 5.37
C GLN A 138 -11.40 16.84 4.86
N GLY A 139 -12.57 16.27 5.17
CA GLY A 139 -13.87 16.81 4.75
C GLY A 139 -14.18 16.67 3.25
N LYS A 140 -13.41 15.90 2.47
CA LYS A 140 -13.66 15.69 1.04
C LYS A 140 -14.10 14.25 0.75
N LEU A 141 -15.22 14.12 0.03
CA LEU A 141 -15.71 12.83 -0.45
C LEU A 141 -14.76 12.25 -1.51
N MET A 142 -14.42 10.97 -1.36
CA MET A 142 -13.64 10.21 -2.34
C MET A 142 -14.54 9.40 -3.27
N ARG A 143 -14.09 9.15 -4.50
CA ARG A 143 -14.79 8.33 -5.50
C ARG A 143 -13.83 7.32 -6.14
N PHE A 144 -14.29 6.08 -6.25
CA PHE A 144 -13.57 4.94 -6.82
C PHE A 144 -14.56 3.84 -7.22
#